data_AF-A0A6C0I8U9-F1
#
_entry.id   AF-A0A6C0I8U9-F1
#
_cell.length_a   1.000
_cell.length_b   1.000
_cell.length_c   1.000
_cell.angle_alpha   90.00
_cell.angle_beta   90.00
_cell.angle_gamma   90.00
#
_symmetry.space_group_name_H-M   'P 1'
#
loop_
_entity.id
_entity.type
_entity.pdbx_description
1 polymer ?
#
loop_
_entity_poly.entity_id
_entity_poly.type
_entity_poly.pdbx_seq_one_letter_code
_entity_poly.pdbx_strand_id
1 'polypeptide(L)'
;MDTTYFYIYLLLIFTITISFTIIRCVFNIHTIDIFFYPNEANNILENKIYLISHILVNFLLGVIFGLDIIFGMFIKIIIFEVYLHITEHCDIFYISKMSNLIVIIVISLVSYTAGSMINKLVSKMK
;
A
#
# COMPACT_ATOMS: atom_id res chain seq x y z
N MET A 1 -18.00 -10.11 0.93
CA MET A 1 -17.00 -11.22 1.00
C MET A 1 -16.86 -11.66 2.46
N ASP A 2 -16.54 -12.93 2.75
CA ASP A 2 -16.50 -13.42 4.14
C ASP A 2 -15.34 -12.79 4.93
N THR A 3 -15.59 -12.36 6.17
CA THR A 3 -14.62 -11.61 7.02
C THR A 3 -13.31 -12.38 7.22
N THR A 4 -13.36 -13.71 7.22
CA THR A 4 -12.21 -14.61 7.30
C THR A 4 -11.18 -14.37 6.19
N TYR A 5 -11.61 -14.13 4.95
CA TYR A 5 -10.67 -13.90 3.83
C TYR A 5 -9.89 -12.61 4.00
N PHE A 6 -10.52 -11.58 4.56
CA PHE A 6 -9.85 -10.31 4.85
C PHE A 6 -8.78 -10.47 5.93
N TYR A 7 -9.02 -11.26 6.98
CA TYR A 7 -8.02 -11.52 8.02
C TYR A 7 -6.84 -12.36 7.52
N ILE A 8 -7.09 -13.39 6.68
CA ILE A 8 -6.01 -14.18 6.06
C ILE A 8 -5.13 -13.27 5.19
N TYR A 9 -5.75 -12.41 4.38
CA TYR A 9 -5.05 -11.42 3.57
C TYR A 9 -4.22 -10.46 4.44
N LEU A 10 -4.78 -9.97 5.55
CA LEU A 10 -4.08 -9.07 6.46
C LEU A 10 -2.87 -9.73 7.12
N LEU A 11 -3.01 -11.00 7.55
CA LEU A 11 -1.91 -11.80 8.07
C LEU A 11 -0.80 -11.98 7.04
N LEU A 12 -1.17 -12.32 5.80
CA LEU A 12 -0.21 -12.53 4.72
C LEU A 12 0.58 -11.24 4.43
N ILE A 13 -0.10 -10.10 4.32
CA ILE A 13 0.56 -8.81 4.14
C ILE A 13 1.51 -8.51 5.29
N PHE A 14 1.07 -8.71 6.52
CA PHE A 14 1.88 -8.45 7.71
C PHE A 14 3.16 -9.29 7.72
N THR A 15 3.06 -10.59 7.42
CA THR A 15 4.23 -11.48 7.36
C THR A 15 5.21 -11.10 6.25
N ILE A 16 4.71 -10.70 5.07
CA ILE A 16 5.54 -10.24 3.95
C ILE A 16 6.26 -8.94 4.33
N THR A 17 5.57 -7.99 4.94
CA THR A 17 6.22 -6.74 5.36
C THR A 17 7.25 -6.92 6.45
N ILE A 18 7.00 -7.78 7.44
CA ILE A 18 8.02 -8.08 8.45
C ILE A 18 9.24 -8.70 7.80
N SER A 19 9.03 -9.68 6.92
CA SER A 19 10.12 -10.34 6.20
C SER A 19 10.93 -9.33 5.39
N PHE A 20 10.24 -8.41 4.71
CA PHE A 20 10.86 -7.32 3.95
C PHE A 20 11.68 -6.37 4.85
N THR A 21 11.13 -5.93 5.97
CA THR A 21 11.82 -5.08 6.94
C THR A 21 13.07 -5.75 7.51
N ILE A 22 13.03 -7.05 7.79
CA ILE A 22 14.20 -7.82 8.24
C ILE A 22 15.26 -7.85 7.12
N ILE A 23 14.87 -8.21 5.90
CA ILE A 23 15.79 -8.28 4.74
C ILE A 23 16.48 -6.93 4.51
N ARG A 24 15.74 -5.83 4.60
CA ARG A 24 16.30 -4.50 4.38
C ARG A 24 17.10 -3.99 5.58
N CYS A 25 16.50 -3.91 6.76
CA CYS A 25 17.12 -3.24 7.90
C CYS A 25 18.11 -4.10 8.68
N VAL A 26 18.04 -5.43 8.59
CA VAL A 26 19.00 -6.33 9.25
C VAL A 26 20.04 -6.84 8.26
N PHE A 27 19.63 -7.27 7.06
CA PHE A 27 20.55 -7.83 6.06
C PHE A 27 21.08 -6.80 5.05
N ASN A 28 20.61 -5.54 5.09
CA ASN A 28 21.07 -4.44 4.22
C ASN A 28 20.93 -4.73 2.72
N ILE A 29 19.89 -5.48 2.33
CA ILE A 29 19.62 -5.85 0.94
C ILE A 29 18.57 -4.89 0.36
N HIS A 30 18.98 -4.10 -0.64
CA HIS A 30 18.19 -3.01 -1.24
C HIS A 30 17.54 -3.34 -2.59
N THR A 31 17.68 -4.57 -3.09
CA THR A 31 17.24 -4.95 -4.44
C THR A 31 15.74 -4.83 -4.68
N ILE A 32 14.93 -4.92 -3.62
CA ILE A 32 13.48 -4.92 -3.69
C ILE A 32 12.92 -3.49 -3.50
N ASP A 33 13.78 -2.52 -3.19
CA ASP A 33 13.41 -1.16 -2.79
C ASP A 33 12.64 -0.40 -3.87
N ILE A 34 12.90 -0.71 -5.14
CA ILE A 34 12.28 -0.05 -6.31
C ILE A 34 10.75 -0.18 -6.33
N PHE A 35 10.19 -1.21 -5.70
CA PHE A 35 8.74 -1.45 -5.65
C PHE A 35 8.07 -0.76 -4.45
N PHE A 36 8.85 -0.45 -3.40
CA PHE A 36 8.34 0.01 -2.12
C PHE A 36 8.72 1.45 -1.77
N TYR A 37 9.66 2.05 -2.52
CA TYR A 37 10.21 3.37 -2.19
C TYR A 37 10.36 4.32 -3.39
N PRO A 38 10.18 5.63 -3.16
CA PRO A 38 10.56 6.64 -4.15
C PRO A 38 12.08 6.69 -4.31
N ASN A 39 12.54 7.21 -5.47
CA ASN A 39 13.97 7.38 -5.79
C ASN A 39 14.69 8.27 -4.74
N GLU A 40 16.03 8.31 -4.72
CA GLU A 40 16.86 9.01 -3.70
C GLU A 40 16.50 10.49 -3.44
N ALA A 41 15.89 11.18 -4.41
CA ALA A 41 15.40 12.55 -4.25
C ALA A 41 14.08 12.66 -3.45
N ASN A 42 13.48 11.51 -3.09
CA ASN A 42 12.18 11.38 -2.45
C ASN A 42 11.05 11.99 -3.31
N ASN A 43 11.19 11.94 -4.65
CA ASN A 43 10.22 12.50 -5.58
C ASN A 43 9.26 11.41 -6.07
N ILE A 44 8.12 11.26 -5.39
CA ILE A 44 7.13 10.20 -5.66
C ILE A 44 6.58 10.28 -7.10
N LEU A 45 6.46 11.48 -7.66
CA LEU A 45 5.97 11.70 -9.03
C LEU A 45 6.98 11.29 -10.11
N GLU A 46 8.24 11.13 -9.74
CA GLU A 46 9.33 10.84 -10.67
C GLU A 46 9.57 9.33 -10.78
N ASN A 47 9.38 8.57 -9.70
CA ASN A 47 9.42 7.11 -9.74
C ASN A 47 8.09 6.52 -10.25
N LYS A 48 7.93 6.51 -11.57
CA LYS A 48 6.73 6.00 -12.26
C LYS A 48 6.41 4.55 -11.93
N ILE A 49 7.42 3.71 -11.70
CA ILE A 49 7.23 2.27 -11.42
C ILE A 49 6.55 2.08 -10.06
N TYR A 50 7.06 2.76 -9.03
CA TYR A 50 6.47 2.77 -7.69
C TYR A 50 5.00 3.22 -7.73
N LEU A 51 4.75 4.35 -8.39
CA LEU A 51 3.42 4.95 -8.48
C LEU A 51 2.42 4.04 -9.21
N ILE A 52 2.81 3.49 -10.37
CA ILE A 52 1.96 2.59 -11.16
C ILE A 52 1.65 1.32 -10.36
N SER A 53 2.64 0.75 -9.68
CA SER A 53 2.44 -0.43 -8.82
C SER A 53 1.43 -0.15 -7.71
N HIS A 54 1.57 0.98 -7.01
CA HIS A 54 0.64 1.38 -5.95
C HIS A 54 -0.79 1.58 -6.46
N ILE A 55 -0.95 2.26 -7.59
CA ILE A 55 -2.27 2.46 -8.21
C ILE A 55 -2.90 1.12 -8.58
N LEU A 56 -2.16 0.24 -9.27
CA LEU A 56 -2.67 -1.04 -9.74
C LEU A 56 -3.04 -1.97 -8.58
N VAL A 57 -2.16 -2.12 -7.59
CA VAL A 57 -2.41 -3.01 -6.45
C VAL A 57 -3.62 -2.52 -5.67
N ASN A 58 -3.70 -1.23 -5.31
CA ASN A 58 -4.85 -0.70 -4.57
C ASN A 58 -6.15 -0.78 -5.37
N PHE A 59 -6.09 -0.55 -6.68
CA PHE A 59 -7.24 -0.71 -7.56
C PHE A 59 -7.73 -2.15 -7.61
N LEU A 60 -6.84 -3.13 -7.82
CA LEU A 60 -7.20 -4.55 -7.84
C LEU A 60 -7.79 -5.00 -6.50
N LEU A 61 -7.22 -4.53 -5.39
CA LEU A 61 -7.78 -4.76 -4.06
C LEU A 61 -9.20 -4.20 -3.93
N GLY A 62 -9.46 -3.01 -4.48
CA GLY A 62 -10.81 -2.46 -4.56
C GLY A 62 -11.76 -3.33 -5.37
N VAL A 63 -11.30 -3.87 -6.51
CA VAL A 63 -12.10 -4.79 -7.34
C VAL A 63 -12.40 -6.10 -6.61
N ILE A 64 -11.49 -6.61 -5.78
CA ILE A 64 -11.66 -7.88 -5.06
C ILE A 64 -12.54 -7.71 -3.82
N PHE A 65 -12.22 -6.73 -2.96
CA PHE A 65 -12.86 -6.56 -1.65
C PHE A 65 -14.12 -5.69 -1.69
N GLY A 66 -14.26 -4.82 -2.69
CA GLY A 66 -15.44 -3.98 -2.87
C GLY A 66 -15.65 -2.95 -1.75
N LEU A 67 -16.88 -2.43 -1.66
CA LEU A 67 -17.23 -1.39 -0.68
C LEU A 67 -17.53 -1.94 0.72
N ASP A 68 -17.73 -3.25 0.87
CA ASP A 68 -18.13 -3.90 2.14
C ASP A 68 -17.14 -3.63 3.27
N ILE A 69 -15.84 -3.51 2.95
CA ILE A 69 -14.73 -3.39 3.93
C ILE A 69 -13.95 -2.08 3.70
N ILE A 70 -14.58 -1.06 3.10
CA ILE A 70 -13.90 0.19 2.71
C ILE A 70 -13.17 0.87 3.88
N PHE A 71 -13.80 0.91 5.06
CA PHE A 71 -13.21 1.53 6.24
C PHE A 71 -11.98 0.78 6.76
N GLY A 72 -12.05 -0.56 6.81
CA GLY A 72 -10.92 -1.41 7.20
C GLY A 72 -9.74 -1.28 6.23
N MET A 73 -10.04 -1.18 4.93
CA MET A 73 -9.02 -0.98 3.91
C MET A 73 -8.38 0.41 3.99
N PHE A 74 -9.14 1.46 4.30
CA PHE A 74 -8.60 2.81 4.48
C PHE A 74 -7.62 2.88 5.65
N ILE A 75 -7.99 2.32 6.80
CA ILE A 75 -7.11 2.23 7.96
C ILE A 75 -5.86 1.43 7.60
N LYS A 76 -6.01 0.28 6.93
CA LYS A 76 -4.88 -0.55 6.49
C LYS A 76 -3.94 0.24 5.59
N ILE A 77 -4.46 0.98 4.60
CA ILE A 77 -3.63 1.76 3.66
C ILE A 77 -2.79 2.77 4.44
N ILE A 78 -3.40 3.55 5.34
CA ILE A 78 -2.69 4.57 6.13
C ILE A 78 -1.58 3.92 6.97
N ILE A 79 -1.89 2.86 7.73
CA ILE A 79 -0.90 2.17 8.58
C ILE A 79 0.25 1.62 7.74
N PHE A 80 -0.07 1.03 6.58
CA PHE A 80 0.91 0.39 5.72
C PHE A 80 1.87 1.40 5.08
N GLU A 81 1.36 2.52 4.60
CA GLU A 81 2.17 3.59 3.99
C GLU A 81 3.09 4.24 5.04
N VAL A 82 2.58 4.49 6.25
CA VAL A 82 3.39 4.99 7.38
C VAL A 82 4.49 3.99 7.75
N TYR A 83 4.15 2.70 7.80
CA TYR A 83 5.12 1.65 8.11
C TYR A 83 6.22 1.54 7.05
N LEU A 84 5.86 1.60 5.78
CA LEU A 84 6.84 1.62 4.69
C LEU A 84 7.77 2.81 4.84
N HIS A 85 7.23 4.02 5.04
CA HIS A 85 8.04 5.22 5.19
C HIS A 85 9.07 5.13 6.33
N ILE A 86 8.68 4.55 7.47
CA ILE A 86 9.61 4.26 8.58
C ILE A 86 10.69 3.25 8.16
N THR A 87 10.27 2.18 7.46
CA THR A 87 11.18 1.12 7.00
C THR A 87 12.16 1.62 5.93
N GLU A 88 11.81 2.67 5.16
CA GLU A 88 12.70 3.30 4.17
C GLU A 88 14.03 3.72 4.82
N HIS A 89 13.92 4.37 5.96
CA HIS A 89 15.04 4.94 6.67
C HIS A 89 15.58 4.03 7.78
N CYS A 90 14.95 2.86 7.97
CA CYS A 90 15.22 1.94 9.08
C CYS A 90 15.27 2.66 10.45
N ASP A 91 14.52 3.77 10.57
CA ASP A 91 14.50 4.63 11.74
C ASP A 91 13.06 5.08 12.00
N ILE A 92 12.56 4.72 13.19
CA ILE A 92 11.20 4.97 13.66
C ILE A 92 10.99 6.46 13.97
N PHE A 93 12.07 7.22 14.20
CA PHE A 93 12.02 8.64 14.52
C PHE A 93 12.29 9.55 13.32
N TYR A 94 12.57 8.98 12.14
CA TYR A 94 12.86 9.75 10.94
C TYR A 94 11.56 10.27 10.31
N ILE A 95 11.23 11.53 10.58
CA ILE A 95 10.06 12.24 10.03
C ILE A 95 10.56 13.25 9.00
N SER A 96 10.95 12.79 7.81
CA SER A 96 11.38 13.67 6.73
C SER A 96 10.37 13.61 5.58
N LYS A 97 9.89 14.77 5.14
CA LYS A 97 9.01 14.96 3.96
C LYS A 97 7.64 14.24 4.02
N MET A 98 6.91 14.44 5.13
CA MET A 98 5.51 14.02 5.31
C MET A 98 4.54 14.37 4.16
N SER A 99 4.80 15.44 3.40
CA SER A 99 3.95 15.84 2.25
C SER A 99 3.80 14.72 1.22
N ASN A 100 4.88 14.00 0.95
CA ASN A 100 4.91 12.92 -0.03
C ASN A 100 4.10 11.70 0.44
N LEU A 101 4.22 11.36 1.73
CA LEU A 101 3.43 10.31 2.37
C LEU A 101 1.92 10.59 2.27
N ILE A 102 1.50 11.84 2.48
CA ILE A 102 0.09 12.23 2.36
C ILE A 102 -0.40 12.04 0.93
N VAL A 103 0.39 12.45 -0.07
CA VAL A 103 0.03 12.31 -1.49
C VAL A 103 -0.18 10.84 -1.86
N ILE A 104 0.73 9.94 -1.46
CA ILE A 104 0.57 8.52 -1.81
C ILE A 104 -0.64 7.89 -1.11
N ILE A 105 -0.89 8.23 0.16
CA ILE A 105 -2.10 7.77 0.86
C ILE A 105 -3.35 8.21 0.10
N VAL A 106 -3.45 9.47 -0.31
CA VAL A 106 -4.61 9.99 -1.05
C VAL A 106 -4.78 9.24 -2.39
N ILE A 107 -3.69 9.03 -3.14
CA ILE A 107 -3.72 8.28 -4.40
C ILE A 107 -4.20 6.84 -4.15
N SER A 108 -3.63 6.15 -3.17
CA SER A 108 -4.00 4.77 -2.80
C SER A 108 -5.49 4.66 -2.42
N LEU A 109 -6.02 5.61 -1.65
CA LEU A 109 -7.44 5.67 -1.28
C LEU A 109 -8.36 5.88 -2.50
N VAL A 110 -7.99 6.80 -3.39
CA VAL A 110 -8.75 7.06 -4.63
C VAL A 110 -8.72 5.84 -5.54
N SER A 111 -7.56 5.21 -5.74
CA SER A 111 -7.42 3.99 -6.55
C SER A 111 -8.26 2.84 -6.01
N TYR A 112 -8.23 2.60 -4.69
CA TYR A 112 -9.07 1.58 -4.06
C TYR A 112 -10.56 1.86 -4.26
N THR A 113 -10.97 3.11 -4.07
CA THR A 113 -12.37 3.52 -4.24
C THR A 113 -12.85 3.31 -5.68
N ALA A 114 -12.02 3.66 -6.66
CA ALA A 114 -12.30 3.44 -8.08
C ALA A 114 -12.47 1.94 -8.42
N GLY A 115 -11.58 1.08 -7.92
CA GLY A 115 -11.72 -0.37 -8.08
C GLY A 115 -12.98 -0.92 -7.43
N SER A 116 -13.33 -0.41 -6.25
CA SER A 116 -14.54 -0.82 -5.52
C SER A 116 -15.83 -0.42 -6.25
N MET A 117 -15.83 0.72 -6.95
CA MET A 117 -16.98 1.12 -7.79
C MET A 117 -17.18 0.16 -8.96
N ILE A 118 -16.09 -0.33 -9.56
CA ILE A 118 -16.16 -1.34 -10.62
C ILE A 118 -16.70 -2.66 -10.09
N ASN A 119 -16.26 -3.10 -8.90
CA ASN A 119 -16.82 -4.29 -8.24
C ASN A 119 -18.36 -4.18 -8.11
N LYS A 120 -18.85 -3.02 -7.65
CA LYS A 120 -20.30 -2.76 -7.53
C LYS A 120 -21.02 -2.77 -8.87
N LEU A 121 -20.43 -2.19 -9.92
CA LEU A 121 -21.01 -2.20 -11.27
C LEU A 121 -21.10 -3.64 -11.82
N VAL A 122 -20.03 -4.42 -11.70
CA VAL A 122 -19.98 -5.82 -12.13
C VAL A 122 -20.98 -6.68 -11.34
N SER A 123 -21.06 -6.48 -10.02
CA SER A 123 -22.02 -7.20 -9.17
C SER A 123 -23.48 -6.86 -9.48
N LYS A 124 -23.77 -5.69 -10.08
CA LYS A 124 -25.14 -5.28 -10.47
C LYS A 124 -25.54 -5.79 -11.85
N MET A 125 -24.58 -6.16 -12.69
CA MET A 125 -24.82 -6.76 -14.02
C MET A 125 -24.99 -8.29 -13.96
N LYS A 126 -24.64 -8.91 -12.83
CA LYS A 126 -24.86 -10.33 -12.54
C LYS A 126 -26.21 -10.52 -11.87
#